data_AF-A0A822D3M5-F1
#
_entry.id   AF-A0A822D3M5-F1
#
_cell.length_a   1.000
_cell.length_b   1.000
_cell.length_c   1.000
_cell.angle_alpha   90.00
_cell.angle_beta   90.00
_cell.angle_gamma   90.00
#
_symmetry.space_group_name_H-M   'P 1'
#
loop_
_entity.id
_entity.type
_entity.pdbx_description
1 polymer ?
#
loop_
_entity_poly.entity_id
_entity_poly.type
_entity_poly.pdbx_seq_one_letter_code
_entity_poly.pdbx_strand_id
1 'polypeptide(L)'
;MNVVDLHRIQVDKATACLIIADKECPDPDGDDSANIMRVISLKNFNQRIRVLLQLLHYKNKMNVASIPGWSAKDGDEIICIAELKLGLIGMSCIVPGFSTMMTNIFRMSAYKSRTAQEL
;
A
#
# COMPACT_ATOMS: atom_id res chain seq x y z
N MET A 1 13.28 12.09 1.59
CA MET A 1 12.53 13.00 0.69
C MET A 1 12.92 14.43 1.00
N ASN A 2 12.88 15.32 0.01
CA ASN A 2 13.13 16.74 0.25
C ASN A 2 11.86 17.43 0.76
N VAL A 3 11.98 18.27 1.80
CA VAL A 3 10.86 19.03 2.37
C VAL A 3 10.25 20.00 1.33
N VAL A 4 11.06 20.51 0.41
CA VAL A 4 10.59 21.37 -0.69
C VAL A 4 9.59 20.64 -1.59
N ASP A 5 9.84 19.36 -1.88
CA ASP A 5 8.95 18.55 -2.71
C ASP A 5 7.63 18.26 -1.98
N LEU A 6 7.69 18.02 -0.66
CA LEU A 6 6.50 17.81 0.17
C LEU A 6 5.60 19.05 0.22
N HIS A 7 6.19 20.24 0.26
CA HIS A 7 5.43 21.49 0.18
C HIS A 7 4.82 21.69 -1.23
N ARG A 8 5.58 21.39 -2.29
CA ARG A 8 5.11 21.50 -3.68
C ARG A 8 3.89 20.63 -3.96
N ILE A 9 3.84 19.42 -3.40
CA ILE A 9 2.69 18.50 -3.57
C ILE A 9 1.57 18.73 -2.53
N GLN A 10 1.70 19.74 -1.67
CA GLN A 10 0.69 20.13 -0.67
C GLN A 10 0.27 18.98 0.25
N VAL A 11 1.24 18.27 0.85
CA VAL A 11 1.00 17.18 1.82
C VAL A 11 0.15 17.63 3.02
N ASP A 12 0.17 18.92 3.36
CA ASP A 12 -0.68 19.53 4.39
C ASP A 12 -2.18 19.48 4.06
N LYS A 13 -2.55 19.49 2.78
CA LYS A 13 -3.95 19.45 2.30
C LYS A 13 -4.37 18.08 1.78
N ALA A 14 -3.42 17.17 1.56
CA ALA A 14 -3.69 15.85 1.05
C ALA A 14 -4.46 15.00 2.08
N THR A 15 -5.42 14.20 1.60
CA THR A 15 -6.19 13.29 2.46
C THR A 15 -5.39 12.06 2.87
N ALA A 16 -4.57 11.53 1.96
CA ALA A 16 -3.74 10.36 2.21
C ALA A 16 -2.52 10.32 1.29
N CYS A 17 -1.50 9.58 1.69
CA CYS A 17 -0.33 9.27 0.88
C CYS A 17 -0.21 7.76 0.69
N LEU A 18 -0.05 7.31 -0.56
CA LEU A 18 0.19 5.91 -0.90
C LEU A 18 1.63 5.74 -1.34
N ILE A 19 2.38 4.90 -0.64
CA ILE A 19 3.76 4.54 -0.98
C ILE A 19 3.76 3.13 -1.55
N ILE A 20 4.19 3.02 -2.80
CA ILE A 20 4.17 1.78 -3.58
C ILE A 20 5.60 1.21 -3.61
N ALA A 21 5.73 -0.06 -3.25
CA ALA A 21 6.97 -0.80 -3.36
C ALA A 21 7.17 -1.36 -4.77
N ASP A 22 8.42 -1.44 -5.22
CA ASP A 22 8.79 -2.07 -6.48
C ASP A 22 8.87 -3.59 -6.29
N LYS A 23 7.93 -4.33 -6.88
CA LYS A 23 7.82 -5.78 -6.72
C LYS A 23 8.92 -6.55 -7.43
N GLU A 24 9.56 -5.94 -8.43
CA GLU A 24 10.60 -6.56 -9.27
C GLU A 24 12.00 -6.04 -8.89
N CYS A 25 12.13 -5.38 -7.72
CA CYS A 25 13.42 -4.89 -7.29
C CYS A 25 14.39 -6.05 -6.93
N PRO A 26 15.70 -5.88 -7.20
CA PRO A 26 16.70 -6.91 -6.91
C PRO A 26 16.96 -7.08 -5.40
N ASP A 27 16.74 -6.02 -4.61
CA ASP A 27 16.87 -6.01 -3.15
C ASP A 27 15.57 -5.54 -2.48
N PRO A 28 14.65 -6.48 -2.16
CA PRO A 28 13.37 -6.16 -1.50
C PRO A 28 13.52 -5.52 -0.13
N ASP A 29 14.55 -5.87 0.63
CA ASP A 29 14.76 -5.32 1.97
C ASP A 29 15.29 -3.88 1.92
N GLY A 30 16.15 -3.60 0.93
CA GLY A 30 16.56 -2.24 0.59
C GLY A 30 15.39 -1.36 0.18
N ASP A 31 14.49 -1.84 -0.71
CA ASP A 31 13.32 -1.07 -1.13
C ASP A 31 12.35 -0.82 0.03
N ASP A 32 12.04 -1.84 0.84
CA ASP A 32 11.22 -1.69 2.04
C ASP A 32 11.81 -0.66 3.01
N SER A 33 13.14 -0.70 3.23
CA SER A 33 13.83 0.27 4.08
C SER A 33 13.72 1.70 3.53
N ALA A 34 13.87 1.87 2.22
CA ALA A 34 13.70 3.16 1.56
C ALA A 34 12.24 3.67 1.68
N ASN A 35 11.25 2.78 1.52
CA ASN A 35 9.83 3.08 1.72
C ASN A 35 9.51 3.45 3.18
N ILE A 36 10.12 2.79 4.15
CA ILE A 36 10.01 3.14 5.56
C ILE A 36 10.60 4.53 5.84
N MET A 37 11.79 4.84 5.30
CA MET A 37 12.36 6.18 5.42
C MET A 37 11.51 7.27 4.76
N ARG A 38 10.82 6.93 3.67
CA ARG A 38 9.82 7.78 3.01
C ARG A 38 8.64 8.09 3.96
N VAL A 39 8.12 7.09 4.68
CA VAL A 39 7.09 7.29 5.72
C VAL A 39 7.59 8.20 6.84
N ILE A 40 8.79 7.95 7.36
CA ILE A 40 9.37 8.78 8.44
C ILE A 40 9.46 10.24 8.00
N SER A 41 9.91 10.49 6.76
CA SER A 41 10.00 11.84 6.20
C SER A 41 8.62 12.52 6.13
N LEU A 42 7.57 11.78 5.73
CA LEU A 42 6.20 12.29 5.64
C LEU A 42 5.60 12.60 7.01
N LYS A 43 5.72 11.67 7.97
CA LYS A 43 5.22 11.86 9.33
C LYS A 43 5.94 12.98 10.07
N ASN A 44 7.23 13.19 9.78
CA ASN A 44 7.98 14.33 10.30
C ASN A 44 7.47 15.68 9.75
N PHE A 45 6.97 15.71 8.50
CA PHE A 45 6.38 16.92 7.90
C PHE A 45 4.94 17.17 8.36
N ASN A 46 4.10 16.14 8.35
CA ASN A 46 2.71 16.19 8.79
C ASN A 46 2.35 14.86 9.48
N GLN A 47 2.24 14.86 10.80
CA GLN A 47 1.92 13.64 11.56
C GLN A 47 0.49 13.14 11.33
N ARG A 48 -0.44 14.01 10.93
CA ARG A 48 -1.87 13.68 10.79
C ARG A 48 -2.25 13.11 9.43
N ILE A 49 -1.34 13.13 8.45
CA ILE A 49 -1.65 12.55 7.14
C ILE A 49 -1.79 11.03 7.26
N ARG A 50 -2.84 10.48 6.64
CA ARG A 50 -3.03 9.04 6.52
C ARG A 50 -2.02 8.45 5.53
N VAL A 51 -1.28 7.42 5.94
CA VAL A 51 -0.29 6.76 5.08
C VAL A 51 -0.67 5.32 4.81
N LEU A 52 -0.73 4.93 3.54
CA LEU A 52 -0.81 3.53 3.10
C LEU A 52 0.58 3.11 2.59
N LEU A 53 1.22 2.19 3.29
CA LEU A 53 2.56 1.71 2.96
C LEU A 53 2.47 0.30 2.39
N GLN A 54 2.97 0.10 1.17
CA GLN A 54 3.19 -1.23 0.63
C GLN A 54 4.56 -1.75 1.07
N LEU A 55 4.60 -2.99 1.56
CA LEU A 55 5.84 -3.71 1.91
C LEU A 55 5.94 -5.01 1.12
N LEU A 56 7.16 -5.44 0.82
CA LEU A 56 7.43 -6.71 0.16
C LEU A 56 7.56 -7.84 1.18
N HIS A 57 8.27 -7.61 2.29
CA HIS A 57 8.51 -8.63 3.31
C HIS A 57 7.80 -8.34 4.64
N TYR A 58 7.19 -9.39 5.21
CA TYR A 58 6.50 -9.30 6.50
C TYR A 58 7.43 -8.90 7.66
N LYS A 59 8.69 -9.34 7.65
CA LYS A 59 9.66 -9.02 8.71
C LYS A 59 9.86 -7.51 8.91
N ASN A 60 9.74 -6.73 7.83
CA ASN A 60 9.94 -5.28 7.85
C ASN A 60 8.73 -4.53 8.44
N LYS A 61 7.59 -5.20 8.63
CA LYS A 61 6.39 -4.63 9.28
C LYS A 61 6.67 -4.17 10.71
N MET A 62 7.55 -4.87 11.43
CA MET A 62 7.95 -4.51 12.80
C MET A 62 8.69 -3.17 12.85
N ASN A 63 9.45 -2.82 11.81
CA ASN A 63 10.18 -1.55 11.71
C ASN A 63 9.26 -0.36 11.49
N VAL A 64 8.02 -0.58 11.03
CA VAL A 64 7.02 0.47 10.87
C VAL A 64 6.36 0.81 12.22
N ALA A 65 6.16 -0.19 13.07
CA ALA A 65 5.53 -0.01 14.38
C ALA A 65 6.34 0.90 15.33
N SER A 66 7.64 1.08 15.08
CA SER A 66 8.50 1.97 15.85
C SER A 66 8.50 3.43 15.36
N ILE A 67 7.81 3.75 14.27
CA ILE A 67 7.79 5.11 13.72
C ILE A 67 6.93 6.02 14.60
N PRO A 68 7.46 7.16 15.08
CA PRO A 68 6.67 8.14 15.81
C PRO A 68 5.62 8.79 14.89
N GLY A 69 4.37 8.86 15.35
CA GLY A 69 3.24 9.39 14.57
C GLY A 69 2.61 8.37 13.60
N TRP A 70 3.08 7.12 13.59
CA TRP A 70 2.34 6.01 12.97
C TRP A 70 1.22 5.55 13.89
N SER A 71 -0.01 5.53 13.40
CA SER A 71 -1.17 5.15 14.19
C SER A 71 -2.23 4.48 13.32
N ALA A 72 -2.45 3.19 13.57
CA ALA A 72 -3.52 2.43 12.91
C ALA A 72 -4.92 3.02 13.22
N LYS A 73 -5.08 3.67 14.39
CA LYS A 73 -6.34 4.33 14.75
C LYS A 73 -6.63 5.56 13.89
N ASP A 74 -5.57 6.23 13.42
CA ASP A 74 -5.66 7.38 12.54
C ASP A 74 -5.71 6.98 11.05
N GLY A 75 -5.78 5.66 10.78
CA GLY A 75 -5.99 5.09 9.45
C GLY A 75 -4.72 4.76 8.68
N ASP A 76 -3.55 4.79 9.33
CA ASP A 76 -2.29 4.34 8.73
C ASP A 76 -2.31 2.81 8.57
N GLU A 77 -2.05 2.34 7.35
CA GLU A 77 -2.23 0.93 6.98
C GLU A 77 -1.01 0.38 6.24
N ILE A 78 -0.69 -0.89 6.50
CA ILE A 78 0.41 -1.61 5.88
C ILE A 78 -0.15 -2.70 4.97
N ILE A 79 0.19 -2.64 3.69
CA ILE A 79 -0.16 -3.63 2.68
C ILE A 79 1.07 -4.49 2.42
N CYS A 80 1.20 -5.61 3.13
CA CYS A 80 2.29 -6.55 2.93
C CYS A 80 1.99 -7.53 1.78
N ILE A 81 2.78 -7.48 0.71
CA ILE A 81 2.59 -8.30 -0.49
C ILE A 81 2.82 -9.78 -0.20
N ALA A 82 3.87 -10.14 0.56
CA ALA A 82 4.12 -11.53 0.93
C ALA A 82 2.99 -12.11 1.79
N GLU A 83 2.48 -11.33 2.75
CA GLU A 83 1.37 -11.74 3.64
C GLU A 83 0.10 -12.02 2.84
N LEU A 84 -0.28 -11.08 1.95
CA LEU A 84 -1.46 -11.24 1.11
C LEU A 84 -1.31 -12.40 0.11
N LYS A 85 -0.15 -12.51 -0.55
CA LYS A 85 0.11 -13.56 -1.55
C LYS A 85 0.02 -14.95 -0.91
N LEU A 86 0.74 -15.17 0.19
CA LEU A 86 0.75 -16.46 0.88
C LEU A 86 -0.59 -16.76 1.55
N GLY A 87 -1.26 -15.75 2.11
CA GLY A 87 -2.60 -15.91 2.70
C GLY A 87 -3.65 -16.34 1.66
N LEU A 88 -3.65 -15.73 0.47
CA LEU A 88 -4.55 -16.12 -0.61
C LEU A 88 -4.27 -17.53 -1.14
N ILE A 89 -2.99 -17.92 -1.26
CA ILE A 89 -2.61 -19.29 -1.65
C ILE A 89 -3.06 -20.30 -0.57
N GLY A 90 -2.78 -20.00 0.70
CA GLY A 90 -3.16 -20.86 1.82
C GLY A 90 -4.66 -21.10 1.91
N MET A 91 -5.48 -20.05 1.76
CA MET A 91 -6.94 -20.19 1.71
C MET A 91 -7.41 -20.96 0.48
N SER A 92 -6.72 -20.81 -0.66
CA SER A 92 -7.04 -21.57 -1.87
C SER A 92 -6.79 -23.09 -1.72
N CYS A 93 -5.95 -23.51 -0.77
CA CYS A 93 -5.78 -24.92 -0.43
C CYS A 93 -7.00 -25.54 0.28
N ILE A 94 -7.80 -24.71 0.98
CA ILE A 94 -9.03 -25.15 1.67
C ILE A 94 -10.23 -25.01 0.72
N VAL A 95 -10.32 -23.89 0.02
CA VAL A 95 -11.42 -23.57 -0.90
C VAL A 95 -10.85 -23.24 -2.28
N PRO A 96 -10.90 -24.19 -3.24
CA PRO A 96 -10.45 -23.95 -4.60
C PRO A 96 -11.13 -22.73 -5.23
N GLY A 97 -10.36 -21.84 -5.84
CA GLY A 97 -10.87 -20.62 -6.47
C GLY A 97 -11.06 -19.41 -5.53
N PHE A 98 -10.76 -19.54 -4.23
CA PHE A 98 -10.87 -18.44 -3.26
C PHE A 98 -10.05 -17.21 -3.66
N SER A 99 -8.78 -17.40 -4.06
CA SER A 99 -7.91 -16.30 -4.50
C SER A 99 -8.48 -15.53 -5.69
N THR A 100 -9.02 -16.22 -6.70
CA THR A 100 -9.67 -15.61 -7.87
C THR A 100 -10.91 -14.83 -7.47
N MET A 101 -11.75 -15.39 -6.60
CA MET A 101 -12.93 -14.71 -6.08
C MET A 101 -12.55 -13.40 -5.37
N MET A 102 -11.63 -13.46 -4.40
CA MET A 102 -11.19 -12.28 -3.65
C MET A 102 -10.56 -11.22 -4.55
N THR A 103 -9.70 -11.63 -5.49
CA THR A 103 -9.05 -10.70 -6.43
C THR A 103 -10.08 -9.97 -7.31
N ASN A 104 -11.13 -10.66 -7.73
CA ASN A 104 -12.21 -10.05 -8.53
C ASN A 104 -13.11 -9.11 -7.71
N ILE A 105 -13.25 -9.32 -6.40
CA ILE A 105 -13.99 -8.40 -5.52
C ILE A 105 -13.25 -7.07 -5.37
N PHE A 106 -11.93 -7.11 -5.18
CA PHE A 106 -11.13 -5.89 -5.04
C PHE A 106 -10.83 -5.20 -6.37
N ARG A 107 -10.85 -5.95 -7.48
CA ARG A 107 -10.68 -5.38 -8.81
C ARG A 107 -11.97 -4.70 -9.24
N MET A 108 -11.93 -3.37 -9.36
CA MET A 108 -12.98 -2.65 -10.07
C MET A 108 -13.02 -3.10 -11.53
N SER A 109 -14.11 -3.75 -11.93
CA SER A 109 -14.40 -4.10 -13.32
C SER A 109 -15.73 -3.46 -13.71
N ALA A 110 -15.71 -2.49 -14.62
CA ALA A 110 -16.92 -1.92 -15.15
C ALA A 110 -17.57 -2.90 -16.14
N TYR A 111 -18.86 -3.16 -15.98
CA TYR A 111 -19.65 -3.79 -17.02
C TYR A 111 -19.77 -2.80 -18.18
N LYS A 112 -19.15 -3.13 -19.32
CA LYS A 112 -19.34 -2.33 -20.54
C LYS A 112 -20.77 -2.57 -21.01
N SER A 113 -21.69 -1.66 -20.69
CA SER A 113 -23.04 -1.65 -21.25
C SER A 113 -22.89 -1.70 -22.77
N ARG A 114 -23.39 -2.76 -23.40
CA ARG A 114 -23.64 -2.77 -24.85
C ARG A 114 -24.81 -1.83 -25.12
N THR A 115 -24.61 -0.53 -24.94
CA THR A 115 -25.52 0.49 -25.44
C THR A 115 -25.01 0.89 -26.81
N ALA A 116 -25.74 0.43 -27.83
CA ALA A 116 -25.83 1.04 -29.15
C ALA A 116 -24.51 1.59 -29.74
N GLN A 117 -23.70 0.70 -30.34
CA GLN A 117 -23.02 1.10 -31.57
C GLN A 117 -24.07 1.00 -32.68
N GLU A 118 -24.91 2.02 -32.78
CA GLU A 118 -25.57 2.38 -34.03
C GLU A 118 -24.50 2.99 -34.95
N LEU A 119 -24.23 2.30 -36.06
CA LEU A 119 -24.28 2.78 -37.45
C LEU A 119 -23.85 1.64 -38.38
#